data_AF-A0A9Q8PAL9-F1
#
_entry.id   AF-A0A9Q8PAL9-F1
#
_cell.length_a   1.000
_cell.length_b   1.000
_cell.length_c   1.000
_cell.angle_alpha   90.00
_cell.angle_beta   90.00
_cell.angle_gamma   90.00
#
_symmetry.space_group_name_H-M   'P 1'
#
loop_
_entity.id
_entity.type
_entity.pdbx_description
1 polymer ?
#
loop_
_entity_poly.entity_id
_entity_poly.type
_entity_poly.pdbx_seq_one_letter_code
_entity_poly.pdbx_strand_id
1 'polypeptide(L)'
;MAHLNQLQDTIRFNPEQSLSASAKQTLIFFLPGNPGFVEYYRNFLQQIHGNLHPAGVTVFGASYIGFEMHAPANGMAHNPPYSLQEVIDGVTYKLLAEVSRVKHESRITEPVRVVLMGHSVGSYMLLEVMTWWRDHINKNPQDQHLLQIIGGVCLFPTIVDIAKSPRGKVMSNLLALPFLPVLAQLAACLLSLIPLALWNWAKTLTPGDSPSQTYVTVTEAVIKTARGMPARQAAFMAHDEMLSIKHDKWHPTQIWGSRSEGETEEDLKPARLFFYWGENDYWVDSEIRDRVIGARANSGVEMRIDRHGMDHCFSLNEEHGRLVAGEVAAWVDSIL
;
A
#
# COMPACT_ATOMS: atom_id res chain seq x y z
N MET A 1 -5.89 -26.32 -3.88
CA MET A 1 -6.15 -26.06 -2.45
C MET A 1 -4.85 -26.10 -1.66
N ALA A 2 -4.03 -27.16 -1.75
CA ALA A 2 -2.75 -27.24 -1.01
C ALA A 2 -1.78 -26.07 -1.29
N HIS A 3 -1.80 -25.52 -2.50
CA HIS A 3 -0.98 -24.36 -2.89
C HIS A 3 -1.52 -23.01 -2.36
N LEU A 4 -2.81 -22.91 -2.06
CA LEU A 4 -3.41 -21.69 -1.49
C LEU A 4 -2.95 -21.46 -0.04
N ASN A 5 -2.67 -22.54 0.70
CA ASN A 5 -2.15 -22.47 2.06
C ASN A 5 -0.69 -21.95 2.14
N GLN A 6 -0.02 -21.78 1.00
CA GLN A 6 1.34 -21.23 0.97
C GLN A 6 1.36 -19.70 0.92
N LEU A 7 0.26 -19.11 0.45
CA LEU A 7 0.10 -17.65 0.42
C LEU A 7 -0.02 -17.11 1.85
N GLN A 8 0.53 -15.93 2.11
CA GLN A 8 0.56 -15.34 3.44
C GLN A 8 -0.27 -14.06 3.50
N ASP A 9 -0.80 -13.74 4.69
CA ASP A 9 -1.47 -12.46 4.94
C ASP A 9 -0.48 -11.35 5.31
N THR A 10 0.77 -11.72 5.58
CA THR A 10 1.87 -10.78 5.85
C THR A 10 3.14 -11.24 5.14
N ILE A 11 3.94 -10.27 4.69
CA ILE A 11 5.26 -10.49 4.12
C ILE A 11 6.23 -9.68 4.96
N ARG A 12 7.25 -10.37 5.49
CA ARG A 12 8.29 -9.74 6.30
C ARG A 12 9.66 -10.23 5.86
N PHE A 13 10.52 -9.31 5.49
CA PHE A 13 11.93 -9.57 5.25
C PHE A 13 12.75 -8.90 6.36
N ASN A 14 13.49 -9.71 7.10
CA ASN A 14 14.32 -9.24 8.21
C ASN A 14 15.67 -8.72 7.69
N PRO A 15 16.39 -7.91 8.47
CA PRO A 15 17.76 -7.52 8.15
C PRO A 15 18.69 -8.73 7.98
N GLU A 16 19.63 -8.68 7.03
CA GLU A 16 20.57 -9.78 6.75
C GLU A 16 21.61 -10.02 7.85
N GLN A 17 21.90 -9.02 8.68
CA GLN A 17 22.86 -9.12 9.79
C GLN A 17 22.20 -8.77 11.12
N SER A 18 22.49 -9.57 12.16
CA SER A 18 22.15 -9.22 13.54
C SER A 18 22.97 -8.00 13.94
N LEU A 19 22.34 -6.84 13.88
CA LEU A 19 22.96 -5.59 14.26
C LEU A 19 23.32 -5.56 15.75
N SER A 20 24.34 -4.77 16.08
CA SER A 20 24.56 -4.37 17.47
C SER A 20 23.36 -3.54 17.95
N ALA A 21 23.09 -3.55 19.26
CA ALA A 21 21.98 -2.82 19.87
C ALA A 21 22.00 -1.28 19.63
N SER A 22 23.07 -0.75 19.02
CA SER A 22 23.26 0.68 18.75
C SER A 22 22.83 1.11 17.33
N ALA A 23 22.54 0.19 16.42
CA ALA A 23 22.23 0.56 15.04
C ALA A 23 20.75 0.93 14.86
N LYS A 24 20.50 2.06 14.18
CA LYS A 24 19.15 2.60 13.93
C LYS A 24 18.32 1.61 13.13
N GLN A 25 17.20 1.16 13.70
CA GLN A 25 16.26 0.27 13.02
C GLN A 25 15.32 1.07 12.13
N THR A 26 15.16 0.61 10.89
CA THR A 26 14.19 1.16 9.95
C THR A 26 13.18 0.08 9.56
N LEU A 27 11.91 0.45 9.57
CA LEU A 27 10.80 -0.30 9.02
C LEU A 27 10.32 0.36 7.73
N ILE A 28 10.39 -0.37 6.62
CA ILE A 28 9.66 -0.04 5.40
C ILE A 28 8.32 -0.73 5.48
N PHE A 29 7.24 0.05 5.65
CA PHE A 29 5.89 -0.47 5.81
C PHE A 29 5.08 -0.25 4.53
N PHE A 30 4.70 -1.34 3.87
CA PHE A 30 4.05 -1.34 2.58
C PHE A 30 2.53 -1.48 2.68
N LEU A 31 1.83 -0.61 1.96
CA LEU A 31 0.38 -0.51 1.82
C LEU A 31 -0.03 -0.90 0.39
N PRO A 32 -0.60 -2.10 0.16
CA PRO A 32 -1.05 -2.57 -1.14
C PRO A 32 -2.13 -1.69 -1.81
N GLY A 33 -2.23 -1.76 -3.13
CA GLY A 33 -3.43 -1.31 -3.85
C GLY A 33 -4.58 -2.32 -3.73
N ASN A 34 -5.82 -1.90 -4.03
CA ASN A 34 -7.00 -2.78 -4.17
C ASN A 34 -6.70 -3.93 -5.17
N PRO A 35 -6.93 -5.23 -4.86
CA PRO A 35 -7.73 -5.84 -3.80
C PRO A 35 -7.07 -5.98 -2.42
N GLY A 36 -6.03 -5.22 -2.08
CA GLY A 36 -5.50 -5.21 -0.73
C GLY A 36 -4.77 -6.49 -0.32
N PHE A 37 -4.46 -7.39 -1.26
CA PHE A 37 -3.68 -8.61 -1.00
C PHE A 37 -2.18 -8.33 -1.16
N VAL A 38 -1.40 -8.58 -0.10
CA VAL A 38 0.05 -8.33 -0.13
C VAL A 38 0.82 -9.28 -1.05
N GLU A 39 0.31 -10.48 -1.30
CA GLU A 39 0.99 -11.48 -2.14
C GLU A 39 1.19 -11.04 -3.60
N TYR A 40 0.37 -10.12 -4.11
CA TYR A 40 0.62 -9.49 -5.42
C TYR A 40 1.90 -8.65 -5.47
N TYR A 41 2.53 -8.40 -4.32
CA TYR A 41 3.72 -7.57 -4.17
C TYR A 41 4.91 -8.35 -3.62
N ARG A 42 4.81 -9.66 -3.40
CA ARG A 42 5.91 -10.48 -2.82
C ARG A 42 7.23 -10.29 -3.54
N ASN A 43 7.23 -10.47 -4.86
CA ASN A 43 8.43 -10.33 -5.67
C ASN A 43 8.97 -8.90 -5.61
N PHE A 44 8.09 -7.90 -5.71
CA PHE A 44 8.47 -6.48 -5.61
C PHE A 44 9.13 -6.15 -4.26
N LEU A 45 8.52 -6.57 -3.14
CA LEU A 45 9.07 -6.35 -1.80
C LEU A 45 10.39 -7.10 -1.59
N GLN A 46 10.54 -8.28 -2.17
CA GLN A 46 11.80 -9.02 -2.16
C GLN A 46 12.89 -8.28 -2.94
N GLN A 47 12.57 -7.70 -4.09
CA GLN A 47 13.52 -6.87 -4.86
C GLN A 47 13.92 -5.60 -4.09
N ILE A 48 12.99 -4.94 -3.39
CA ILE A 48 13.31 -3.80 -2.53
C ILE A 48 14.27 -4.23 -1.42
N HIS A 49 13.95 -5.30 -0.70
CA HIS A 49 14.79 -5.81 0.39
C HIS A 49 16.19 -6.18 -0.10
N GLY A 50 16.28 -6.86 -1.24
CA GLY A 50 17.54 -7.18 -1.89
C GLY A 50 18.32 -5.94 -2.33
N ASN A 51 17.67 -4.95 -2.96
CA ASN A 51 18.37 -3.76 -3.46
C ASN A 51 18.92 -2.87 -2.36
N LEU A 52 18.25 -2.83 -1.20
CA LEU A 52 18.65 -1.94 -0.13
C LEU A 52 19.93 -2.45 0.55
N HIS A 53 20.13 -3.76 0.71
CA HIS A 53 21.23 -4.36 1.50
C HIS A 53 21.73 -3.59 2.77
N PRO A 54 20.91 -2.86 3.57
CA PRO A 54 21.45 -2.09 4.68
C PRO A 54 21.25 -2.91 5.96
N ALA A 55 22.26 -2.91 6.82
CA ALA A 55 22.07 -3.45 8.14
C ALA A 55 20.94 -2.67 8.85
N GLY A 56 19.90 -3.37 9.31
CA GLY A 56 18.80 -2.78 10.12
C GLY A 56 17.56 -2.32 9.39
N VAL A 57 17.36 -2.71 8.14
CA VAL A 57 16.11 -2.46 7.43
C VAL A 57 15.22 -3.70 7.41
N THR A 58 14.03 -3.56 7.99
CA THR A 58 12.94 -4.54 7.89
C THR A 58 11.96 -4.08 6.82
N VAL A 59 11.62 -4.93 5.87
CA VAL A 59 10.55 -4.67 4.89
C VAL A 59 9.34 -5.47 5.30
N PHE A 60 8.21 -4.80 5.49
CA PHE A 60 6.97 -5.41 5.93
C PHE A 60 5.80 -4.95 5.06
N GLY A 61 4.92 -5.87 4.69
CA GLY A 61 3.62 -5.58 4.11
C GLY A 61 2.57 -6.53 4.65
N ALA A 62 1.31 -6.11 4.66
CA ALA A 62 0.20 -6.93 5.12
C ALA A 62 -1.02 -6.76 4.21
N SER A 63 -1.78 -7.84 4.03
CA SER A 63 -3.09 -7.75 3.41
C SER A 63 -4.03 -6.92 4.29
N TYR A 64 -4.94 -6.19 3.67
CA TYR A 64 -5.95 -5.41 4.40
C TYR A 64 -7.01 -6.29 5.06
N ILE A 65 -7.68 -5.76 6.08
CA ILE A 65 -8.82 -6.43 6.72
C ILE A 65 -9.88 -6.75 5.65
N GLY A 66 -10.47 -7.95 5.73
CA GLY A 66 -11.43 -8.44 4.72
C GLY A 66 -10.80 -9.06 3.47
N PHE A 67 -9.47 -8.99 3.34
CA PHE A 67 -8.70 -9.65 2.27
C PHE A 67 -7.71 -10.69 2.80
N GLU A 68 -7.79 -11.01 4.09
CA GLU A 68 -6.99 -12.06 4.70
C GLU A 68 -7.51 -13.44 4.24
N MET A 69 -6.57 -14.33 3.92
CA MET A 69 -6.86 -15.68 3.44
C MET A 69 -7.09 -16.66 4.58
N HIS A 70 -6.46 -16.38 5.72
CA HIS A 70 -6.65 -17.15 6.93
C HIS A 70 -7.78 -16.54 7.77
N ALA A 71 -8.37 -17.35 8.64
CA ALA A 71 -9.49 -16.89 9.47
C ALA A 71 -9.11 -15.59 10.21
N PRO A 72 -10.02 -14.61 10.25
CA PRO A 72 -9.73 -13.32 10.85
C PRO A 72 -9.27 -13.49 12.29
N ALA A 73 -8.29 -12.69 12.69
CA ALA A 73 -7.90 -12.60 14.10
C ALA A 73 -9.13 -12.18 14.94
N ASN A 74 -9.27 -12.77 16.13
CA ASN A 74 -10.29 -12.37 17.10
C ASN A 74 -10.20 -10.85 17.35
N GLY A 75 -11.33 -10.14 17.33
CA GLY A 75 -11.39 -8.71 17.67
C GLY A 75 -12.01 -7.77 16.62
N MET A 76 -12.46 -8.28 15.48
CA MET A 76 -13.19 -7.46 14.50
C MET A 76 -14.61 -7.14 14.99
N ALA A 77 -15.05 -5.89 14.82
CA ALA A 77 -16.36 -5.42 15.27
C ALA A 77 -17.53 -6.08 14.51
N HIS A 78 -17.32 -6.36 13.21
CA HIS A 78 -18.26 -7.10 12.36
C HIS A 78 -17.54 -7.83 11.23
N ASN A 79 -18.29 -8.64 10.47
CA ASN A 79 -17.79 -9.33 9.27
C ASN A 79 -17.71 -8.38 8.06
N PRO A 80 -16.89 -8.69 7.05
CA PRO A 80 -16.82 -7.90 5.81
C PRO A 80 -18.19 -7.68 5.14
N PRO A 81 -18.39 -6.57 4.41
CA PRO A 81 -17.33 -5.66 3.96
C PRO A 81 -16.98 -4.53 4.94
N TYR A 82 -15.74 -4.05 4.86
CA TYR A 82 -15.19 -2.91 5.60
C TYR A 82 -15.06 -1.68 4.70
N SER A 83 -15.37 -0.51 5.23
CA SER A 83 -15.15 0.80 4.61
C SER A 83 -13.67 1.15 4.51
N LEU A 84 -13.36 2.14 3.67
CA LEU A 84 -12.00 2.68 3.52
C LEU A 84 -11.45 3.17 4.87
N GLN A 85 -12.27 3.81 5.69
CA GLN A 85 -11.85 4.28 7.02
C GLN A 85 -11.49 3.10 7.95
N GLU A 86 -12.30 2.05 7.99
CA GLU A 86 -12.00 0.87 8.80
C GLU A 86 -10.73 0.16 8.33
N VAL A 87 -10.48 0.14 7.01
CA VAL A 87 -9.23 -0.38 6.45
C VAL A 87 -8.05 0.48 6.89
N ILE A 88 -8.16 1.82 6.87
CA ILE A 88 -7.12 2.74 7.37
C ILE A 88 -6.83 2.49 8.85
N ASP A 89 -7.86 2.31 9.67
CA ASP A 89 -7.72 2.01 11.10
C ASP A 89 -6.98 0.67 11.31
N GLY A 90 -7.35 -0.36 10.55
CA GLY A 90 -6.68 -1.67 10.57
C GLY A 90 -5.22 -1.60 10.13
N VAL A 91 -4.90 -0.81 9.10
CA VAL A 91 -3.51 -0.58 8.66
C VAL A 91 -2.70 0.14 9.73
N THR A 92 -3.29 1.15 10.37
CA THR A 92 -2.65 1.91 11.46
C THR A 92 -2.32 0.98 12.63
N TYR A 93 -3.26 0.09 13.00
CA TYR A 93 -3.02 -0.93 14.01
C TYR A 93 -1.86 -1.87 13.62
N LYS A 94 -1.83 -2.35 12.38
CA LYS A 94 -0.75 -3.23 11.89
C LYS A 94 0.62 -2.53 11.89
N LEU A 95 0.67 -1.23 11.56
CA LEU A 95 1.89 -0.43 11.65
C LEU A 95 2.43 -0.38 13.08
N LEU A 96 1.59 -0.02 14.06
CA LEU A 96 2.00 0.07 15.46
C LEU A 96 2.42 -1.29 16.04
N ALA A 97 1.72 -2.35 15.66
CA ALA A 97 2.06 -3.71 16.05
C ALA A 97 3.45 -4.12 15.53
N GLU A 98 3.74 -3.84 14.25
CA GLU A 98 5.03 -4.17 13.65
C GLU A 98 6.17 -3.29 14.19
N VAL A 99 5.92 -2.00 14.45
CA VAL A 99 6.87 -1.12 15.14
C VAL A 99 7.22 -1.68 16.52
N SER A 100 6.21 -2.08 17.29
CA SER A 100 6.40 -2.67 18.63
C SER A 100 7.22 -3.96 18.54
N ARG A 101 6.97 -4.78 17.53
CA ARG A 101 7.71 -6.01 17.26
C ARG A 101 9.17 -5.74 16.91
N VAL A 102 9.45 -4.83 15.98
CA VAL A 102 10.82 -4.43 15.60
C VAL A 102 11.59 -3.91 16.82
N LYS A 103 10.94 -3.07 17.63
CA LYS A 103 11.51 -2.51 18.86
C LYS A 103 11.88 -3.59 19.88
N HIS A 104 10.99 -4.54 20.11
CA HIS A 104 11.22 -5.67 21.02
C HIS A 104 12.32 -6.62 20.52
N GLU A 105 12.25 -7.04 19.25
CA GLU A 105 13.24 -7.96 18.66
C GLU A 105 14.65 -7.35 18.62
N SER A 106 14.74 -6.05 18.34
CA SER A 106 16.02 -5.33 18.24
C SER A 106 16.53 -4.76 19.57
N ARG A 107 15.72 -4.84 20.64
CA ARG A 107 16.01 -4.31 21.98
C ARG A 107 16.43 -2.84 22.00
N ILE A 108 15.82 -2.03 21.14
CA ILE A 108 16.10 -0.59 21.08
C ILE A 108 15.11 0.19 21.95
N THR A 109 15.58 1.27 22.57
CA THR A 109 14.75 2.24 23.28
C THR A 109 14.33 3.41 22.38
N GLU A 110 15.11 3.67 21.34
CA GLU A 110 14.88 4.72 20.36
C GLU A 110 13.61 4.49 19.52
N PRO A 111 13.06 5.56 18.90
CA PRO A 111 11.98 5.43 17.94
C PRO A 111 12.40 4.58 16.74
N VAL A 112 11.52 3.70 16.27
CA VAL A 112 11.73 3.00 14.99
C VAL A 112 11.57 4.01 13.85
N ARG A 113 12.56 4.10 12.95
CA ARG A 113 12.41 4.94 11.75
C ARG A 113 11.47 4.25 10.79
N VAL A 114 10.45 4.94 10.30
CA VAL A 114 9.45 4.37 9.40
C VAL A 114 9.49 5.08 8.06
N VAL A 115 9.61 4.29 7.00
CA VAL A 115 9.29 4.72 5.64
C VAL A 115 7.98 4.04 5.24
N LEU A 116 6.95 4.83 5.00
CA LEU A 116 5.69 4.29 4.47
C LEU A 116 5.81 4.14 2.95
N MET A 117 5.23 3.10 2.38
CA MET A 117 5.20 2.92 0.93
C MET A 117 3.82 2.46 0.51
N GLY A 118 3.15 3.21 -0.35
CA GLY A 118 1.79 2.90 -0.78
C GLY A 118 1.72 2.73 -2.28
N HIS A 119 0.93 1.76 -2.75
CA HIS A 119 0.56 1.63 -4.16
C HIS A 119 -0.91 1.99 -4.37
N SER A 120 -1.24 2.81 -5.39
CA SER A 120 -2.63 3.14 -5.74
C SER A 120 -3.38 3.73 -4.55
N VAL A 121 -4.52 3.16 -4.13
CA VAL A 121 -5.22 3.54 -2.88
C VAL A 121 -4.34 3.45 -1.63
N GLY A 122 -3.34 2.57 -1.60
CA GLY A 122 -2.35 2.50 -0.52
C GLY A 122 -1.56 3.80 -0.37
N SER A 123 -1.38 4.58 -1.44
CA SER A 123 -0.79 5.93 -1.35
C SER A 123 -1.72 6.93 -0.65
N TYR A 124 -3.04 6.83 -0.87
CA TYR A 124 -4.04 7.62 -0.13
C TYR A 124 -3.97 7.28 1.36
N MET A 125 -4.00 5.99 1.69
CA MET A 125 -3.94 5.50 3.08
C MET A 125 -2.62 5.90 3.76
N LEU A 126 -1.50 5.89 3.04
CA LEU A 126 -0.21 6.36 3.54
C LEU A 126 -0.30 7.81 4.04
N LEU A 127 -0.88 8.71 3.23
CA LEU A 127 -1.02 10.12 3.59
C LEU A 127 -2.00 10.33 4.76
N GLU A 128 -3.03 9.49 4.86
CA GLU A 128 -3.92 9.46 6.03
C GLU A 128 -3.17 9.04 7.29
N VAL A 129 -2.38 7.96 7.23
CA VAL A 129 -1.60 7.46 8.37
C VAL A 129 -0.58 8.49 8.83
N MET A 130 0.10 9.19 7.92
CA MET A 130 1.02 10.28 8.28
C MET A 130 0.30 11.43 8.99
N THR A 131 -0.86 11.83 8.45
CA THR A 131 -1.70 12.89 9.02
C THR A 131 -2.19 12.51 10.42
N TRP A 132 -2.71 11.29 10.56
CA TRP A 132 -3.13 10.73 11.83
C TRP A 132 -1.99 10.68 12.84
N TRP A 133 -0.80 10.19 12.45
CA TRP A 133 0.33 10.08 13.37
C TRP A 133 0.77 11.44 13.90
N ARG A 134 0.85 12.45 13.03
CA ARG A 134 1.14 13.84 13.43
C ARG A 134 0.13 14.36 14.45
N ASP A 135 -1.16 14.16 14.21
CA ASP A 135 -2.20 14.63 15.12
C ASP A 135 -2.20 13.82 16.43
N HIS A 136 -1.83 12.54 16.37
CA HIS A 136 -1.69 11.64 17.51
C HIS A 136 -0.56 12.08 18.44
N ILE A 137 0.64 12.35 17.90
CA ILE A 137 1.79 12.82 18.70
C ILE A 137 1.54 14.22 19.29
N ASN A 138 0.85 15.11 18.58
CA ASN A 138 0.47 16.42 19.12
C ASN A 138 -0.46 16.30 20.34
N LYS A 139 -1.34 15.31 20.36
CA LYS A 139 -2.25 15.03 21.48
C LYS A 139 -1.59 14.18 22.56
N ASN A 140 -0.68 13.29 22.18
CA ASN A 140 -0.01 12.32 23.04
C ASN A 140 1.51 12.37 22.83
N PRO A 141 2.21 13.44 23.29
CA PRO A 141 3.66 13.59 23.06
C PRO A 141 4.50 12.43 23.61
N GLN A 142 3.98 11.74 24.61
CA GLN A 142 4.63 10.55 25.18
C GLN A 142 4.86 9.45 24.15
N ASP A 143 4.03 9.34 23.11
CA ASP A 143 4.12 8.27 22.11
C ASP A 143 5.16 8.55 21.01
N GLN A 144 5.79 9.74 21.00
CA GLN A 144 6.84 10.09 20.04
C GLN A 144 8.03 9.12 20.08
N HIS A 145 8.26 8.45 21.21
CA HIS A 145 9.31 7.44 21.36
C HIS A 145 9.03 6.13 20.61
N LEU A 146 7.82 5.90 20.11
CA LEU A 146 7.45 4.65 19.42
C LEU A 146 8.05 4.57 18.02
N LEU A 147 7.74 5.58 17.19
CA LEU A 147 8.20 5.62 15.80
C LEU A 147 8.41 7.07 15.32
N GLN A 148 9.29 7.21 14.33
CA GLN A 148 9.53 8.44 13.61
C GLN A 148 9.31 8.18 12.12
N ILE A 149 8.31 8.81 11.50
CA ILE A 149 8.11 8.73 10.05
C ILE A 149 9.14 9.63 9.38
N ILE A 150 10.11 9.02 8.70
CA ILE A 150 11.22 9.74 8.03
C ILE A 150 10.96 9.96 6.53
N GLY A 151 10.02 9.22 5.95
CA GLY A 151 9.64 9.40 4.56
C GLY A 151 8.43 8.57 4.13
N GLY A 152 8.01 8.81 2.90
CA GLY A 152 6.89 8.13 2.29
C GLY A 152 7.03 8.05 0.77
N VAL A 153 6.70 6.88 0.20
CA VAL A 153 6.80 6.63 -1.23
C VAL A 153 5.43 6.26 -1.79
N CYS A 154 4.88 7.16 -2.60
CA CYS A 154 3.57 7.04 -3.24
C CYS A 154 3.73 6.52 -4.67
N LEU A 155 3.43 5.24 -4.88
CA LEU A 155 3.57 4.54 -6.15
C LEU A 155 2.23 4.51 -6.89
N PHE A 156 2.23 4.97 -8.14
CA PHE A 156 1.06 5.10 -9.01
C PHE A 156 -0.18 5.65 -8.25
N PRO A 157 -0.04 6.80 -7.59
CA PRO A 157 -0.97 7.20 -6.54
C PRO A 157 -2.31 7.68 -7.09
N THR A 158 -3.39 7.13 -6.55
CA THR A 158 -4.78 7.56 -6.82
C THR A 158 -5.25 8.50 -5.70
N ILE A 159 -4.55 9.62 -5.50
CA ILE A 159 -4.76 10.51 -4.35
C ILE A 159 -5.84 11.58 -4.55
N VAL A 160 -6.23 11.86 -5.79
CA VAL A 160 -7.22 12.90 -6.11
C VAL A 160 -8.09 12.42 -7.27
N ASP A 161 -9.41 12.61 -7.15
CA ASP A 161 -10.38 12.48 -8.24
C ASP A 161 -10.27 11.15 -9.03
N ILE A 162 -10.16 10.00 -8.34
CA ILE A 162 -10.03 8.68 -9.01
C ILE A 162 -11.19 8.42 -10.00
N ALA A 163 -12.39 8.94 -9.70
CA ALA A 163 -13.57 8.86 -10.54
C ALA A 163 -13.44 9.59 -11.90
N LYS A 164 -12.50 10.54 -12.04
CA LYS A 164 -12.28 11.26 -13.30
C LYS A 164 -11.28 10.56 -14.23
N SER A 165 -10.51 9.60 -13.73
CA SER A 165 -9.60 8.81 -14.56
C SER A 165 -10.33 8.04 -15.68
N PRO A 166 -9.65 7.64 -16.77
CA PRO A 166 -10.29 6.88 -17.86
C PRO A 166 -11.05 5.64 -17.37
N ARG A 167 -10.45 4.83 -16.49
CA ARG A 167 -11.15 3.69 -15.88
C ARG A 167 -12.13 4.13 -14.80
N GLY A 168 -11.83 5.19 -14.05
CA GLY A 168 -12.72 5.79 -13.07
C GLY A 168 -14.09 6.13 -13.66
N LYS A 169 -14.13 6.83 -14.78
CA LYS A 169 -15.37 7.24 -15.46
C LYS A 169 -16.26 6.06 -15.84
N VAL A 170 -15.65 4.96 -16.32
CA VAL A 170 -16.38 3.74 -16.68
C VAL A 170 -16.84 2.99 -15.44
N MET A 171 -15.93 2.84 -14.48
CA MET A 171 -16.12 2.00 -13.30
C MET A 171 -17.01 2.68 -12.26
N SER A 172 -17.09 4.01 -12.19
CA SER A 172 -17.99 4.75 -11.29
C SER A 172 -19.45 4.44 -11.54
N ASN A 173 -19.86 4.36 -12.81
CA ASN A 173 -21.24 4.01 -13.14
C ASN A 173 -21.57 2.55 -12.78
N LEU A 174 -20.60 1.64 -12.98
CA LEU A 174 -20.76 0.23 -12.63
C LEU A 174 -20.80 0.04 -11.10
N LEU A 175 -19.82 0.61 -10.40
CA LEU A 175 -19.69 0.52 -8.94
C LEU A 175 -20.84 1.20 -8.20
N ALA A 176 -21.45 2.23 -8.78
CA ALA A 176 -22.64 2.88 -8.23
C ALA A 176 -23.91 2.03 -8.30
N LEU A 177 -23.90 0.88 -9.00
CA LEU A 177 -25.05 -0.02 -9.02
C LEU A 177 -25.32 -0.59 -7.62
N PRO A 178 -26.56 -0.46 -7.11
CA PRO A 178 -26.91 -1.06 -5.84
C PRO A 178 -26.70 -2.57 -5.93
N PHE A 179 -26.23 -3.16 -4.83
CA PHE A 179 -25.93 -4.60 -4.70
C PHE A 179 -24.73 -5.13 -5.49
N LEU A 180 -23.95 -4.29 -6.20
CA LEU A 180 -22.77 -4.78 -6.94
C LEU A 180 -21.79 -5.60 -6.07
N PRO A 181 -21.47 -5.22 -4.82
CA PRO A 181 -20.61 -6.06 -3.98
C PRO A 181 -21.16 -7.47 -3.73
N VAL A 182 -22.49 -7.60 -3.60
CA VAL A 182 -23.16 -8.90 -3.45
C VAL A 182 -23.10 -9.68 -4.76
N LEU A 183 -23.31 -9.03 -5.89
CA LEU A 183 -23.17 -9.65 -7.21
C LEU A 183 -21.74 -10.12 -7.48
N ALA A 184 -20.73 -9.35 -7.08
CA ALA A 184 -19.33 -9.74 -7.16
C ALA A 184 -19.05 -11.01 -6.32
N GLN A 185 -19.62 -11.10 -5.11
CA GLN A 185 -19.55 -12.31 -4.30
C GLN A 185 -20.16 -13.51 -5.00
N LEU A 186 -21.37 -13.35 -5.53
CA LEU A 186 -22.09 -14.43 -6.22
C LEU A 186 -21.33 -14.89 -7.46
N ALA A 187 -20.81 -13.96 -8.25
CA ALA A 187 -19.98 -14.27 -9.41
C ALA A 187 -18.71 -15.04 -9.01
N ALA A 188 -18.02 -14.62 -7.94
CA ALA A 188 -16.85 -15.32 -7.44
C ALA A 188 -17.19 -16.74 -6.96
N CYS A 189 -18.31 -16.91 -6.22
CA CYS A 189 -18.80 -18.22 -5.83
C CYS A 189 -19.10 -19.12 -7.03
N LEU A 190 -19.81 -18.63 -8.04
CA LEU A 190 -20.12 -19.40 -9.25
C LEU A 190 -18.86 -19.77 -10.03
N LEU A 191 -17.93 -18.83 -10.17
CA LEU A 191 -16.66 -19.04 -10.86
C LEU A 191 -15.79 -20.06 -10.12
N SER A 192 -15.82 -20.06 -8.78
CA SER A 192 -15.10 -21.02 -7.95
C SER A 192 -15.52 -22.48 -8.17
N LEU A 193 -16.74 -22.71 -8.68
CA LEU A 193 -17.25 -24.04 -9.01
C LEU A 193 -16.68 -24.56 -10.34
N ILE A 194 -16.18 -23.68 -11.21
CA ILE A 194 -15.60 -24.05 -12.50
C ILE A 194 -14.16 -24.55 -12.28
N PRO A 195 -13.86 -25.83 -12.55
CA PRO A 195 -12.51 -26.36 -12.44
C PRO A 195 -11.55 -25.64 -13.39
N LEU A 196 -10.37 -25.25 -12.89
CA LEU A 196 -9.35 -24.55 -13.68
C LEU A 196 -8.85 -25.38 -14.89
N ALA A 197 -9.01 -26.70 -14.86
CA ALA A 197 -8.69 -27.59 -15.97
C ALA A 197 -9.66 -27.44 -17.16
N LEU A 198 -10.92 -27.05 -16.91
CA LEU A 198 -11.90 -26.79 -17.96
C LEU A 198 -11.75 -25.36 -18.50
N TRP A 199 -11.55 -24.40 -17.61
CA TRP A 199 -11.30 -23.02 -17.96
C TRP A 199 -10.40 -22.37 -16.93
N ASN A 200 -9.21 -21.93 -17.37
CA ASN A 200 -8.27 -21.20 -16.53
C ASN A 200 -8.70 -19.73 -16.40
N TRP A 201 -9.86 -19.53 -15.74
CA TRP A 201 -10.40 -18.20 -15.46
C TRP A 201 -9.44 -17.38 -14.59
N ALA A 202 -8.65 -18.02 -13.72
CA ALA A 202 -7.70 -17.32 -12.87
C ALA A 202 -6.69 -16.56 -13.72
N LYS A 203 -6.09 -17.23 -14.72
CA LYS A 203 -5.21 -16.59 -15.70
C LYS A 203 -5.90 -15.46 -16.48
N THR A 204 -7.19 -15.63 -16.77
CA THR A 204 -7.97 -14.63 -17.53
C THR A 204 -8.28 -13.39 -16.68
N LEU A 205 -8.44 -13.54 -15.36
CA LEU A 205 -8.75 -12.46 -14.44
C LEU A 205 -7.52 -11.78 -13.85
N THR A 206 -6.36 -12.45 -13.86
CA THR A 206 -5.11 -11.82 -13.42
C THR A 206 -4.71 -10.72 -14.41
N PRO A 207 -4.52 -9.47 -13.96
CA PRO A 207 -4.13 -8.39 -14.86
C PRO A 207 -2.74 -8.61 -15.49
N GLY A 208 -2.58 -8.11 -16.72
CA GLY A 208 -1.33 -8.14 -17.48
C GLY A 208 -1.32 -9.17 -18.61
N ASP A 209 -0.41 -8.97 -19.57
CA ASP A 209 -0.22 -9.90 -20.68
C ASP A 209 0.59 -11.11 -20.20
N SER A 210 0.00 -12.31 -20.30
CA SER A 210 0.62 -13.58 -19.88
C SER A 210 1.13 -13.58 -18.43
N PRO A 211 0.24 -13.47 -17.43
CA PRO A 211 0.61 -13.37 -16.02
C PRO A 211 1.35 -14.62 -15.54
N SER A 212 2.34 -14.42 -14.67
CA SER A 212 3.11 -15.51 -14.07
C SER A 212 2.21 -16.41 -13.20
N GLN A 213 2.59 -17.69 -13.07
CA GLN A 213 1.79 -18.67 -12.33
C GLN A 213 1.58 -18.26 -10.86
N THR A 214 2.54 -17.54 -10.27
CA THR A 214 2.45 -17.00 -8.91
C THR A 214 1.25 -16.05 -8.78
N TYR A 215 1.12 -15.05 -9.66
CA TYR A 215 0.03 -14.08 -9.60
C TYR A 215 -1.33 -14.71 -9.95
N VAL A 216 -1.34 -15.68 -10.87
CA VAL A 216 -2.52 -16.48 -11.18
C VAL A 216 -3.01 -17.24 -9.94
N THR A 217 -2.10 -17.79 -9.14
CA THR A 217 -2.44 -18.45 -7.88
C THR A 217 -3.01 -17.47 -6.84
N VAL A 218 -2.50 -16.25 -6.76
CA VAL A 218 -3.10 -15.21 -5.90
C VAL A 218 -4.52 -14.90 -6.37
N THR A 219 -4.74 -14.68 -7.67
CA THR A 219 -6.10 -14.44 -8.22
C THR A 219 -7.06 -15.60 -7.98
N GLU A 220 -6.58 -16.85 -8.08
CA GLU A 220 -7.35 -18.03 -7.71
C GLU A 220 -7.79 -17.96 -6.23
N ALA A 221 -6.86 -17.59 -5.33
CA ALA A 221 -7.14 -17.46 -3.90
C ALA A 221 -8.21 -16.40 -3.62
N VAL A 222 -8.11 -15.22 -4.23
CA VAL A 222 -9.07 -14.12 -4.08
C VAL A 222 -10.50 -14.58 -4.34
N ILE A 223 -10.69 -15.41 -5.39
CA ILE A 223 -12.01 -15.90 -5.79
C ILE A 223 -12.50 -17.06 -4.93
N LYS A 224 -11.61 -18.00 -4.58
CA LYS A 224 -12.01 -19.25 -3.88
C LYS A 224 -12.12 -19.09 -2.36
N THR A 225 -11.42 -18.13 -1.77
CA THR A 225 -11.36 -18.00 -0.31
C THR A 225 -12.65 -17.44 0.27
N ALA A 226 -13.03 -17.92 1.46
CA ALA A 226 -14.14 -17.42 2.28
C ALA A 226 -15.46 -17.22 1.50
N ARG A 227 -15.76 -18.10 0.52
CA ARG A 227 -16.96 -18.02 -0.33
C ARG A 227 -17.06 -16.67 -1.07
N GLY A 228 -15.98 -16.28 -1.76
CA GLY A 228 -15.92 -15.08 -2.59
C GLY A 228 -15.98 -13.76 -1.82
N MET A 229 -15.83 -13.80 -0.48
CA MET A 229 -15.87 -12.61 0.36
C MET A 229 -14.82 -11.55 -0.02
N PRO A 230 -13.59 -11.91 -0.43
CA PRO A 230 -12.64 -10.90 -0.89
C PRO A 230 -13.08 -10.17 -2.17
N ALA A 231 -13.80 -10.84 -3.08
CA ALA A 231 -14.36 -10.18 -4.26
C ALA A 231 -15.43 -9.15 -3.88
N ARG A 232 -16.26 -9.47 -2.87
CA ARG A 232 -17.22 -8.52 -2.29
C ARG A 232 -16.51 -7.33 -1.65
N GLN A 233 -15.48 -7.58 -0.86
CA GLN A 233 -14.68 -6.54 -0.22
C GLN A 233 -14.03 -5.64 -1.26
N ALA A 234 -13.42 -6.20 -2.32
CA ALA A 234 -12.79 -5.43 -3.40
C ALA A 234 -13.78 -4.50 -4.09
N ALA A 235 -14.97 -5.01 -4.45
CA ALA A 235 -16.01 -4.22 -5.09
C ALA A 235 -16.58 -3.13 -4.18
N PHE A 236 -16.78 -3.45 -2.89
CA PHE A 236 -17.24 -2.46 -1.91
C PHE A 236 -16.20 -1.36 -1.69
N MET A 237 -14.94 -1.73 -1.49
CA MET A 237 -13.83 -0.79 -1.28
C MET A 237 -13.60 0.07 -2.52
N ALA A 238 -13.64 -0.50 -3.73
CA ALA A 238 -13.52 0.27 -4.97
C ALA A 238 -14.63 1.33 -5.09
N HIS A 239 -15.87 1.00 -4.70
CA HIS A 239 -16.96 1.96 -4.69
C HIS A 239 -16.74 3.06 -3.64
N ASP A 240 -16.33 2.67 -2.42
CA ASP A 240 -16.08 3.61 -1.33
C ASP A 240 -14.90 4.56 -1.62
N GLU A 241 -13.85 4.05 -2.26
CA GLU A 241 -12.72 4.82 -2.82
C GLU A 241 -13.22 5.92 -3.76
N MET A 242 -14.13 5.60 -4.69
CA MET A 242 -14.67 6.58 -5.63
C MET A 242 -15.51 7.67 -4.97
N LEU A 243 -16.18 7.35 -3.86
CA LEU A 243 -16.98 8.33 -3.13
C LEU A 243 -16.14 9.22 -2.21
N SER A 244 -15.05 8.68 -1.67
CA SER A 244 -14.22 9.32 -0.64
C SER A 244 -13.04 10.10 -1.23
N ILE A 245 -12.44 9.63 -2.33
CA ILE A 245 -11.25 10.21 -2.96
C ILE A 245 -11.66 11.22 -4.03
N LYS A 246 -12.07 12.42 -3.58
CA LYS A 246 -12.56 13.50 -4.45
C LYS A 246 -11.61 14.70 -4.54
N HIS A 247 -11.05 15.15 -3.42
CA HIS A 247 -10.29 16.40 -3.38
C HIS A 247 -8.92 16.19 -2.75
N ASP A 248 -7.93 16.93 -3.24
CA ASP A 248 -6.64 17.05 -2.58
C ASP A 248 -6.84 17.79 -1.25
N LYS A 249 -6.92 17.03 -0.16
CA LYS A 249 -7.11 17.58 1.19
C LYS A 249 -5.80 17.83 1.93
N TRP A 250 -4.66 17.42 1.37
CA TRP A 250 -3.39 17.47 2.05
C TRP A 250 -2.52 18.60 1.51
N HIS A 251 -2.54 19.72 2.21
CA HIS A 251 -1.67 20.83 1.85
C HIS A 251 -0.20 20.52 2.17
N PRO A 252 0.76 20.92 1.31
CA PRO A 252 2.21 20.98 1.54
C PRO A 252 2.73 21.60 2.83
N THR A 253 1.88 22.16 3.69
CA THR A 253 2.28 22.72 5.00
C THR A 253 1.64 21.99 6.18
N GLN A 254 0.70 21.07 5.90
CA GLN A 254 0.00 20.31 6.92
C GLN A 254 0.71 18.98 7.18
N ILE A 255 0.89 18.10 6.18
CA ILE A 255 1.68 16.85 6.35
C ILE A 255 3.17 17.15 6.61
N TRP A 256 3.59 18.36 6.26
CA TRP A 256 4.98 18.72 6.05
C TRP A 256 5.27 19.85 7.01
N GLY A 257 6.09 19.54 8.01
CA GLY A 257 6.40 20.45 9.10
C GLY A 257 6.65 21.86 8.59
N SER A 258 5.69 22.74 8.82
CA SER A 258 5.95 24.17 8.91
C SER A 258 6.88 24.32 10.11
N ARG A 259 8.14 24.66 9.83
CA ARG A 259 9.16 25.08 10.80
C ARG A 259 8.51 25.91 11.92
N SER A 260 8.49 25.40 13.13
CA SER A 260 8.35 26.24 14.32
C SER A 260 9.65 27.04 14.45
N GLU A 261 9.59 28.37 14.54
CA GLU A 261 10.80 29.16 14.87
C GLU A 261 11.29 28.75 16.27
N GLY A 262 12.36 27.96 16.35
CA GLY A 262 12.99 27.56 17.62
C GLY A 262 13.56 26.14 17.68
N GLU A 263 13.31 25.26 16.71
CA GLU A 263 13.81 23.88 16.72
C GLU A 263 15.21 23.78 16.10
N THR A 264 16.15 23.08 16.77
CA THR A 264 17.54 22.96 16.32
C THR A 264 17.69 22.04 15.10
N GLU A 265 18.76 22.23 14.33
CA GLU A 265 18.99 21.60 13.00
C GLU A 265 18.98 20.06 12.99
N GLU A 266 19.16 19.40 14.13
CA GLU A 266 19.20 17.93 14.25
C GLU A 266 17.87 17.30 14.66
N ASP A 267 16.93 18.06 15.23
CA ASP A 267 15.86 17.45 16.03
C ASP A 267 14.71 16.85 15.20
N LEU A 268 14.32 17.42 14.04
CA LEU A 268 13.30 16.80 13.17
C LEU A 268 13.48 17.24 11.70
N LYS A 269 14.24 16.46 10.90
CA LYS A 269 14.14 16.60 9.44
C LYS A 269 12.71 16.24 9.00
N PRO A 270 12.01 17.10 8.24
CA PRO A 270 10.67 16.79 7.76
C PRO A 270 10.69 15.53 6.91
N ALA A 271 9.63 14.72 7.01
CA ALA A 271 9.51 13.49 6.24
C ALA A 271 9.59 13.79 4.73
N ARG A 272 10.48 13.10 4.01
CA ARG A 272 10.61 13.26 2.56
C ARG A 272 9.57 12.41 1.84
N LEU A 273 8.78 13.02 0.96
CA LEU A 273 7.84 12.26 0.11
C LEU A 273 8.30 12.19 -1.33
N PHE A 274 8.08 11.01 -1.90
CA PHE A 274 8.37 10.65 -3.26
C PHE A 274 7.07 10.20 -3.92
N PHE A 275 6.79 10.71 -5.10
CA PHE A 275 5.65 10.27 -5.89
C PHE A 275 6.12 9.75 -7.23
N TYR A 276 5.60 8.59 -7.60
CA TYR A 276 5.93 7.94 -8.86
C TYR A 276 4.67 7.67 -9.66
N TRP A 277 4.58 8.23 -10.85
CA TRP A 277 3.44 8.05 -11.75
C TRP A 277 3.86 7.33 -13.03
N GLY A 278 2.96 6.51 -13.59
CA GLY A 278 3.07 6.11 -14.99
C GLY A 278 2.78 7.29 -15.92
N GLU A 279 3.46 7.35 -17.07
CA GLU A 279 3.15 8.33 -18.12
C GLU A 279 1.70 8.18 -18.60
N ASN A 280 1.25 6.94 -18.84
CA ASN A 280 -0.06 6.59 -19.37
C ASN A 280 -0.87 5.70 -18.41
N ASP A 281 -0.86 6.04 -17.12
CA ASP A 281 -1.61 5.29 -16.11
C ASP A 281 -3.13 5.48 -16.28
N TYR A 282 -3.84 4.43 -16.69
CA TYR A 282 -5.28 4.47 -16.95
C TYR A 282 -6.16 4.64 -15.69
N TRP A 283 -5.59 4.54 -14.49
CA TRP A 283 -6.25 4.84 -13.22
C TRP A 283 -5.96 6.25 -12.69
N VAL A 284 -5.05 6.99 -13.33
CA VAL A 284 -4.72 8.36 -12.95
C VAL A 284 -5.02 9.30 -14.11
N ASP A 285 -5.82 10.33 -13.85
CA ASP A 285 -6.04 11.37 -14.85
C ASP A 285 -4.77 12.22 -15.00
N SER A 286 -4.27 12.35 -16.24
CA SER A 286 -3.02 13.06 -16.52
C SER A 286 -3.10 14.55 -16.17
N GLU A 287 -4.25 15.20 -16.35
CA GLU A 287 -4.41 16.61 -15.97
C GLU A 287 -4.37 16.79 -14.46
N ILE A 288 -4.93 15.83 -13.71
CA ILE A 288 -4.89 15.84 -12.24
C ILE A 288 -3.47 15.59 -11.74
N ARG A 289 -2.76 14.61 -12.31
CA ARG A 289 -1.34 14.38 -12.03
C ARG A 289 -0.53 15.66 -12.24
N ASP A 290 -0.66 16.27 -13.41
CA ASP A 290 0.13 17.44 -13.78
C ASP A 290 -0.23 18.65 -12.91
N ARG A 291 -1.50 18.77 -12.49
CA ARG A 291 -1.93 19.78 -11.50
C ARG A 291 -1.32 19.56 -10.13
N VAL A 292 -1.27 18.32 -9.64
CA VAL A 292 -0.62 17.99 -8.35
C VAL A 292 0.87 18.29 -8.42
N ILE A 293 1.53 17.91 -9.53
CA ILE A 293 2.95 18.22 -9.76
C ILE A 293 3.17 19.73 -9.78
N GLY A 294 2.35 20.48 -10.52
CA GLY A 294 2.44 21.94 -10.58
C GLY A 294 2.21 22.62 -9.23
N ALA A 295 1.22 22.15 -8.46
CA ALA A 295 0.91 22.68 -7.13
C ALA A 295 2.00 22.42 -6.09
N ARG A 296 2.85 21.39 -6.30
CA ARG A 296 3.84 20.90 -5.34
C ARG A 296 5.29 21.04 -5.80
N ALA A 297 5.53 21.70 -6.93
CA ALA A 297 6.87 21.86 -7.50
C ALA A 297 7.88 22.54 -6.54
N ASN A 298 7.40 23.40 -5.63
CA ASN A 298 8.24 24.15 -4.68
C ASN A 298 8.18 23.63 -3.24
N SER A 299 7.56 22.48 -2.97
CA SER A 299 7.35 21.97 -1.61
C SER A 299 8.39 20.95 -1.12
N GLY A 300 9.52 20.81 -1.83
CA GLY A 300 10.55 19.83 -1.49
C GLY A 300 10.14 18.36 -1.69
N VAL A 301 9.03 18.14 -2.40
CA VAL A 301 8.51 16.81 -2.76
C VAL A 301 9.15 16.37 -4.07
N GLU A 302 9.68 15.16 -4.09
CA GLU A 302 10.22 14.61 -5.32
C GLU A 302 9.14 13.88 -6.09
N MET A 303 8.95 14.25 -7.35
CA MET A 303 7.87 13.74 -8.20
C MET A 303 8.48 13.25 -9.51
N ARG A 304 8.34 11.96 -9.81
CA ARG A 304 8.84 11.34 -11.05
C ARG A 304 7.69 10.76 -11.86
N ILE A 305 7.79 10.92 -13.17
CA ILE A 305 6.93 10.26 -14.14
C ILE A 305 7.77 9.22 -14.86
N ASP A 306 7.36 7.96 -14.78
CA ASP A 306 7.93 6.86 -15.53
C ASP A 306 7.69 7.04 -17.03
N ARG A 307 8.72 6.80 -17.84
CA ARG A 307 8.66 6.81 -19.32
C ARG A 307 8.93 5.43 -19.93
N HIS A 308 8.98 4.39 -19.11
CA HIS A 308 9.20 3.01 -19.56
C HIS A 308 7.89 2.32 -20.01
N GLY A 309 6.77 3.05 -20.03
CA GLY A 309 5.48 2.52 -20.46
C GLY A 309 4.86 1.57 -19.44
N MET A 310 5.17 1.74 -18.15
CA MET A 310 4.68 0.85 -17.11
C MET A 310 3.17 0.95 -16.89
N ASP A 311 2.54 -0.21 -16.77
CA ASP A 311 1.14 -0.34 -16.33
C ASP A 311 0.99 -0.07 -14.84
N HIS A 312 -0.21 0.38 -14.44
CA HIS A 312 -0.58 0.59 -13.03
C HIS A 312 -0.32 -0.64 -12.16
N CYS A 313 -0.58 -1.85 -12.68
CA CYS A 313 -0.32 -3.11 -11.99
C CYS A 313 1.16 -3.54 -12.14
N PHE A 314 2.10 -2.61 -12.01
CA PHE A 314 3.54 -2.82 -12.23
C PHE A 314 4.09 -4.03 -11.46
N SER A 315 3.56 -4.32 -10.26
CA SER A 315 4.02 -5.43 -9.41
C SER A 315 3.75 -6.82 -9.99
N LEU A 316 2.86 -6.93 -10.98
CA LEU A 316 2.52 -8.19 -11.65
C LEU A 316 3.42 -8.49 -12.86
N ASN A 317 4.23 -7.51 -13.28
CA ASN A 317 5.25 -7.68 -14.31
C ASN A 317 6.62 -7.66 -13.62
N GLU A 318 7.41 -8.72 -13.78
CA GLU A 318 8.70 -8.85 -13.07
C GLU A 318 9.71 -7.77 -13.45
N GLU A 319 9.72 -7.35 -14.72
CA GLU A 319 10.61 -6.29 -15.20
C GLU A 319 10.21 -4.93 -14.63
N HIS A 320 8.91 -4.58 -14.72
CA HIS A 320 8.39 -3.33 -14.17
C HIS A 320 8.59 -3.27 -12.65
N GLY A 321 8.26 -4.36 -11.94
CA GLY A 321 8.50 -4.50 -10.51
C GLY A 321 9.96 -4.26 -10.12
N ARG A 322 10.91 -4.82 -10.89
CA ARG A 322 12.34 -4.62 -10.66
C ARG A 322 12.79 -3.17 -10.88
N LEU A 323 12.31 -2.51 -11.94
CA LEU A 323 12.61 -1.11 -12.22
C LEU A 323 12.11 -0.20 -11.08
N VAL A 324 10.84 -0.36 -10.69
CA VAL A 324 10.26 0.41 -9.58
C VAL A 324 11.00 0.15 -8.28
N ALA A 325 11.39 -1.10 -8.00
CA ALA A 325 12.15 -1.43 -6.80
C ALA A 325 13.53 -0.75 -6.76
N GLY A 326 14.18 -0.57 -7.92
CA GLY A 326 15.44 0.18 -8.02
C GLY A 326 15.29 1.67 -7.70
N GLU A 327 14.25 2.30 -8.26
CA GLU A 327 13.91 3.70 -7.99
C GLU A 327 13.60 3.93 -6.50
N VAL A 328 12.77 3.04 -5.93
CA VAL A 328 12.41 3.04 -4.52
C VAL A 328 13.62 2.89 -3.62
N ALA A 329 14.53 1.95 -3.95
CA ALA A 329 15.74 1.74 -3.17
C ALA A 329 16.61 3.00 -3.14
N ALA A 330 16.84 3.62 -4.31
CA ALA A 330 17.61 4.85 -4.40
C ALA A 330 17.00 6.01 -3.58
N TRP A 331 15.67 6.13 -3.57
CA TRP A 331 15.00 7.12 -2.73
C TRP A 331 15.15 6.83 -1.25
N VAL A 332 14.90 5.60 -0.83
CA VAL A 332 15.03 5.19 0.57
C VAL A 332 16.47 5.42 1.06
N ASP A 333 17.48 5.01 0.30
CA ASP A 333 18.90 5.23 0.63
C ASP A 333 19.23 6.71 0.80
N SER A 334 18.57 7.61 0.05
CA SER A 334 18.77 9.04 0.18
C SER A 334 18.17 9.65 1.47
N ILE A 335 17.35 8.90 2.21
CA ILE A 335 16.69 9.35 3.45
C ILE A 335 17.32 8.68 4.69
N LEU A 336 17.88 7.47 4.53
CA LEU A 336 18.46 6.67 5.62
C LEU A 336 19.72 7.29 6.22
#